data_AF-A0A7S2TQA3-F1
#
_entry.id   AF-A0A7S2TQA3-F1
#
_cell.length_a   1.000
_cell.length_b   1.000
_cell.length_c   1.000
_cell.angle_alpha   90.00
_cell.angle_beta   90.00
_cell.angle_gamma   90.00
#
_symmetry.space_group_name_H-M   'P 1'
#
loop_
_entity.id
_entity.type
_entity.pdbx_description
1 polymer ?
#
loop_
_entity_poly.entity_id
_entity_poly.type
_entity_poly.pdbx_seq_one_letter_code
_entity_poly.pdbx_strand_id
1 'polypeptide(L)'
;ERARGKEFASPIRLCRQEHDWDCGLASSLMIIRSYWGGEYRGSPVTMPEMRRRCATDSVWTIDIAHLIRGFDIPVRFLTISPGINPSHQDSWFYQDALKSDTKRVTNLFASAKEKGVLIENRELRLAEMAALTANGGHSLIVLVDRTKLICPLCIGDSPGLAAKIQEFSRTKTFIGHFVVVVGIAPPPPHPPKRNRKNDHGISNPTRAPTHPFDVHLRAARRNGGGGGGG
;
A
#
# COMPACT_ATOMS: atom_id res chain seq x y z
N GLU A 1 19.34 9.63 -22.45
CA GLU A 1 18.93 8.22 -22.37
C GLU A 1 17.85 8.04 -21.30
N ARG A 2 16.62 7.65 -21.69
CA ARG A 2 15.58 7.26 -20.73
C ARG A 2 15.91 5.85 -20.23
N ALA A 3 16.11 5.69 -18.93
CA ALA A 3 16.22 4.38 -18.30
C ALA A 3 14.95 3.55 -18.61
N ARG A 4 15.06 2.57 -19.50
CA ARG A 4 14.03 1.53 -19.65
C ARG A 4 14.13 0.69 -18.38
N GLY A 5 13.17 0.84 -17.48
CA GLY A 5 13.05 -0.05 -16.33
C GLY A 5 12.91 -1.48 -16.83
N LYS A 6 13.65 -2.42 -16.22
CA LYS A 6 13.43 -3.84 -16.47
C LYS A 6 12.00 -4.20 -16.09
N GLU A 7 11.32 -4.96 -16.94
CA GLU A 7 10.04 -5.59 -16.58
C GLU A 7 10.26 -6.66 -15.51
N PHE A 8 9.20 -7.01 -14.77
CA PHE A 8 9.27 -8.06 -13.75
C PHE A 8 9.64 -9.41 -14.36
N ALA A 9 10.60 -10.09 -13.74
CA ALA A 9 11.04 -11.42 -14.18
C ALA A 9 9.97 -12.50 -13.93
N SER A 10 9.02 -12.27 -13.00
CA SER A 10 7.96 -13.23 -12.69
C SER A 10 6.74 -12.57 -12.03
N PRO A 11 5.55 -13.20 -12.07
CA PRO A 11 4.38 -12.73 -11.33
C PRO A 11 4.65 -12.61 -9.82
N ILE A 12 4.00 -11.65 -9.18
CA ILE A 12 4.09 -11.46 -7.73
C ILE A 12 3.52 -12.69 -7.01
N ARG A 13 4.37 -13.35 -6.21
CA ARG A 13 3.98 -14.46 -5.34
C ARG A 13 3.69 -13.95 -3.94
N LEU A 14 2.58 -14.39 -3.35
CA LEU A 14 2.17 -13.98 -2.01
C LEU A 14 3.21 -14.41 -0.96
N CYS A 15 3.57 -13.48 -0.08
CA CYS A 15 4.35 -13.75 1.12
C CYS A 15 3.52 -13.39 2.36
N ARG A 16 3.43 -14.30 3.31
CA ARG A 16 2.78 -14.03 4.59
C ARG A 16 3.76 -13.28 5.50
N GLN A 17 3.26 -12.25 6.19
CA GLN A 17 3.99 -11.64 7.31
C GLN A 17 4.13 -12.68 8.44
N GLU A 18 5.23 -12.68 9.19
CA GLU A 18 5.45 -13.64 10.28
C GLU A 18 5.35 -12.97 11.66
N HIS A 19 5.45 -11.64 11.73
CA HIS A 19 5.29 -10.83 12.94
C HIS A 19 4.26 -9.74 12.70
N ASP A 20 3.74 -9.12 13.76
CA ASP A 20 2.78 -8.01 13.66
C ASP A 20 3.37 -6.76 12.98
N TRP A 21 4.68 -6.58 13.06
CA TRP A 21 5.41 -5.42 12.51
C TRP A 21 5.98 -5.61 11.10
N ASP A 22 6.13 -6.85 10.61
CA ASP A 22 6.92 -7.12 9.39
C ASP A 22 6.13 -7.13 8.07
N CYS A 23 4.90 -6.59 8.06
CA CYS A 23 4.08 -6.49 6.85
C CYS A 23 4.74 -5.69 5.71
N GLY A 24 5.54 -4.68 6.04
CA GLY A 24 6.34 -3.91 5.07
C GLY A 24 7.48 -4.73 4.46
N LEU A 25 8.09 -5.61 5.25
CA LEU A 25 9.14 -6.52 4.79
C LEU A 25 8.58 -7.64 3.90
N ALA A 26 7.43 -8.21 4.28
CA ALA A 26 6.72 -9.17 3.45
C ALA A 26 6.32 -8.55 2.11
N SER A 27 5.78 -7.32 2.12
CA SER A 27 5.45 -6.55 0.91
C SER A 27 6.69 -6.30 0.02
N SER A 28 7.81 -5.90 0.62
CA SER A 28 9.07 -5.71 -0.09
C SER A 28 9.57 -7.01 -0.71
N LEU A 29 9.50 -8.12 0.03
CA LEU A 29 9.96 -9.44 -0.45
C LEU A 29 9.18 -9.91 -1.66
N MET A 30 7.86 -9.70 -1.69
CA MET A 30 7.01 -10.00 -2.84
C MET A 30 7.49 -9.29 -4.10
N ILE A 31 7.78 -7.98 -4.00
CA ILE A 31 8.26 -7.17 -5.13
C ILE A 31 9.68 -7.57 -5.54
N ILE A 32 10.59 -7.73 -4.58
CA ILE A 32 11.99 -8.08 -4.86
C ILE A 32 12.09 -9.43 -5.56
N ARG A 33 11.33 -10.43 -5.10
CA ARG A 33 11.27 -11.75 -5.76
C ARG A 33 10.64 -11.65 -7.15
N SER A 34 9.60 -10.84 -7.32
CA SER A 34 8.99 -10.60 -8.65
C SER A 34 10.00 -9.98 -9.61
N TYR A 35 10.78 -9.00 -9.16
CA TYR A 35 11.74 -8.27 -9.98
C TYR A 35 12.94 -9.13 -10.37
N TRP A 36 13.46 -9.92 -9.43
CA TRP A 36 14.66 -10.72 -9.66
C TRP A 36 14.41 -12.21 -9.99
N GLY A 37 13.15 -12.64 -10.09
CA GLY A 37 12.82 -14.04 -10.35
C GLY A 37 13.06 -14.97 -9.15
N GLY A 38 13.15 -14.41 -7.93
CA GLY A 38 13.33 -15.14 -6.68
C GLY A 38 14.73 -15.07 -6.07
N GLU A 39 15.75 -14.71 -6.85
CA GLU A 39 17.16 -14.71 -6.43
C GLU A 39 17.84 -13.38 -6.72
N TYR A 40 18.63 -12.88 -5.77
CA TYR A 40 19.45 -11.68 -5.96
C TYR A 40 20.91 -12.05 -5.80
N ARG A 41 21.73 -11.74 -6.83
CA ARG A 41 23.17 -12.07 -6.88
C ARG A 41 23.47 -13.56 -6.62
N GLY A 42 22.64 -14.45 -7.17
CA GLY A 42 22.80 -15.91 -7.06
C GLY A 42 22.40 -16.48 -5.71
N SER A 43 21.62 -15.75 -4.89
CA SER A 43 21.11 -16.23 -3.61
C SER A 43 19.61 -15.96 -3.46
N PRO A 44 18.82 -16.90 -2.91
CA PRO A 44 17.41 -16.69 -2.64
C PRO A 44 17.19 -15.51 -1.70
N VAL A 45 16.24 -14.63 -2.03
CA VAL A 45 15.83 -13.57 -1.10
C VAL A 45 14.79 -14.15 -0.14
N THR A 46 15.01 -14.01 1.17
CA THR A 46 14.20 -14.65 2.22
C THR A 46 13.77 -13.65 3.30
N MET A 47 12.70 -13.95 4.06
CA MET A 47 12.25 -13.08 5.16
C MET A 47 13.34 -12.82 6.22
N PRO A 48 14.14 -13.81 6.67
CA PRO A 48 15.27 -13.56 7.56
C PRO A 48 16.28 -12.54 7.00
N GLU A 49 16.56 -12.59 5.69
CA GLU A 49 17.44 -11.61 5.05
C GLU A 49 16.82 -10.21 5.03
N MET A 50 15.50 -10.11 4.77
CA MET A 50 14.78 -8.84 4.82
C MET A 50 14.85 -8.19 6.22
N ARG A 51 14.66 -8.99 7.28
CA ARG A 51 14.77 -8.51 8.67
C ARG A 51 16.17 -8.05 9.01
N ARG A 52 17.19 -8.85 8.64
CA ARG A 52 18.60 -8.48 8.85
C ARG A 52 18.96 -7.17 8.17
N ARG A 53 18.52 -6.98 6.91
CA ARG A 53 18.81 -5.75 6.15
C ARG A 53 18.06 -4.53 6.66
N CYS A 54 16.81 -4.69 7.09
CA CYS A 54 16.02 -3.59 7.64
C CYS A 54 16.51 -3.17 9.03
N ALA A 55 16.97 -4.14 9.83
CA ALA A 55 17.58 -3.94 11.15
C ALA A 55 16.72 -3.12 12.15
N THR A 56 15.40 -3.23 12.05
CA THR A 56 14.43 -2.64 12.98
C THR A 56 13.10 -3.40 12.94
N ASP A 57 12.37 -3.40 14.04
CA ASP A 57 10.98 -3.83 14.15
C ASP A 57 9.98 -2.65 14.04
N SER A 58 10.43 -1.42 14.22
CA SER A 58 9.65 -0.21 13.93
C SER A 58 9.86 0.21 12.46
N VAL A 59 9.18 -0.47 11.54
CA VAL A 59 9.36 -0.28 10.09
C VAL A 59 8.55 0.89 9.57
N TRP A 60 9.23 1.90 9.02
CA TRP A 60 8.63 3.07 8.36
C TRP A 60 8.69 2.93 6.84
N THR A 61 7.86 3.69 6.12
CA THR A 61 7.84 3.66 4.65
C THR A 61 9.19 3.99 4.02
N ILE A 62 9.98 4.87 4.65
CA ILE A 62 11.33 5.20 4.18
C ILE A 62 12.31 4.03 4.36
N ASP A 63 12.14 3.18 5.38
CA ASP A 63 12.94 1.97 5.55
C ASP A 63 12.70 1.00 4.38
N ILE A 64 11.44 0.79 4.03
CA ILE A 64 11.02 -0.04 2.88
C ILE A 64 11.65 0.51 1.59
N ALA A 65 11.63 1.83 1.39
CA ALA A 65 12.20 2.46 0.21
C ALA A 65 13.72 2.20 0.09
N HIS A 66 14.47 2.38 1.18
CA HIS A 66 15.92 2.08 1.20
C HIS A 66 16.20 0.58 1.10
N LEU A 67 15.39 -0.25 1.75
CA LEU A 67 15.50 -1.71 1.70
C LEU A 67 15.40 -2.21 0.26
N ILE A 68 14.34 -1.84 -0.46
CA ILE A 68 14.14 -2.21 -1.87
C ILE A 68 15.26 -1.65 -2.73
N ARG A 69 15.66 -0.38 -2.51
CA ARG A 69 16.75 0.22 -3.27
C ARG A 69 18.08 -0.52 -3.07
N GLY A 70 18.33 -1.09 -1.90
CA GLY A 70 19.49 -1.95 -1.59
C GLY A 70 19.54 -3.28 -2.37
N PHE A 71 18.46 -3.65 -3.05
CA PHE A 71 18.40 -4.74 -4.02
C PHE A 71 18.56 -4.26 -5.47
N ASP A 72 19.12 -3.07 -5.70
CA ASP A 72 19.32 -2.49 -7.03
C ASP A 72 18.02 -2.28 -7.85
N ILE A 73 16.90 -2.09 -7.14
CA ILE A 73 15.60 -1.78 -7.72
C ILE A 73 15.37 -0.25 -7.65
N PRO A 74 15.01 0.42 -8.76
CA PRO A 74 14.64 1.83 -8.73
C PRO A 74 13.40 2.07 -7.85
N VAL A 75 13.46 3.08 -6.97
CA VAL A 75 12.38 3.40 -6.03
C VAL A 75 11.95 4.86 -6.17
N ARG A 76 10.64 5.06 -6.25
CA ARG A 76 9.98 6.35 -6.02
C ARG A 76 9.18 6.28 -4.73
N PHE A 77 9.46 7.19 -3.81
CA PHE A 77 8.78 7.30 -2.53
C PHE A 77 7.93 8.57 -2.51
N LEU A 78 6.61 8.40 -2.58
CA LEU A 78 5.65 9.48 -2.50
C LEU A 78 5.16 9.61 -1.06
N THR A 79 5.19 10.82 -0.51
CA THR A 79 4.69 11.13 0.84
C THR A 79 4.14 12.55 0.89
N ILE A 80 3.13 12.79 1.73
CA ILE A 80 2.65 14.14 2.09
C ILE A 80 3.25 14.63 3.43
N SER A 81 4.07 13.79 4.07
CA SER A 81 4.73 14.07 5.34
C SER A 81 6.20 13.65 5.21
N PRO A 82 7.08 14.54 4.72
CA PRO A 82 8.50 14.28 4.70
C PRO A 82 9.06 14.30 6.13
N GLY A 83 9.74 13.24 6.54
CA GLY A 83 10.27 13.08 7.90
C GLY A 83 9.22 12.67 8.94
N ILE A 84 9.55 12.89 10.21
CA ILE A 84 8.60 12.74 11.32
C ILE A 84 7.82 14.03 11.44
N ASN A 85 6.49 13.94 11.35
CA ASN A 85 5.60 15.10 11.44
C ASN A 85 5.85 15.86 12.77
N PRO A 86 6.30 17.14 12.72
CA PRO A 86 6.63 17.93 13.90
C PRO A 86 5.47 18.09 14.89
N SER A 87 4.22 18.00 14.44
CA SER A 87 3.03 18.14 15.30
C SER A 87 2.85 17.01 16.32
N HIS A 88 3.70 15.99 16.30
CA HIS A 88 3.72 14.95 17.32
C HIS A 88 4.89 15.09 18.30
N GLN A 89 5.85 16.00 18.08
CA GLN A 89 7.03 16.19 18.94
C GLN A 89 6.69 16.57 20.39
N ASP A 90 5.51 17.16 20.63
CA ASP A 90 5.10 17.66 21.95
C ASP A 90 4.43 16.62 22.87
N SER A 91 4.25 15.37 22.43
CA SER A 91 3.66 14.35 23.31
C SER A 91 4.72 13.66 24.17
N TRP A 92 4.46 13.56 25.48
CA TRP A 92 5.28 12.86 26.48
C TRP A 92 5.63 11.40 26.13
N PHE A 93 4.95 10.84 25.13
CA PHE A 93 5.17 9.53 24.51
C PHE A 93 6.52 9.39 23.77
N TYR A 94 7.23 10.49 23.50
CA TYR A 94 8.41 10.56 22.61
C TYR A 94 9.76 10.15 23.22
N GLN A 95 9.81 9.67 24.46
CA GLN A 95 11.02 9.87 25.25
C GLN A 95 12.23 8.99 24.91
N ASP A 96 12.13 7.75 24.39
CA ASP A 96 13.35 6.98 24.01
C ASP A 96 13.25 6.12 22.73
N ALA A 97 12.22 5.29 22.55
CA ALA A 97 12.04 4.50 21.32
C ALA A 97 11.85 5.39 20.06
N LEU A 98 11.10 6.48 20.24
CA LEU A 98 10.89 7.50 19.21
C LEU A 98 12.15 8.31 18.91
N LYS A 99 13.11 8.47 19.84
CA LYS A 99 14.37 9.17 19.54
C LYS A 99 15.25 8.38 18.58
N SER A 100 15.35 7.06 18.79
CA SER A 100 16.10 6.17 17.88
C SER A 100 15.48 6.17 16.49
N ASP A 101 14.16 6.01 16.41
CA ASP A 101 13.41 6.10 15.15
C ASP A 101 13.55 7.49 14.51
N THR A 102 13.48 8.57 15.28
CA THR A 102 13.65 9.94 14.78
C THR A 102 15.00 10.13 14.13
N LYS A 103 16.08 9.76 14.81
CA LYS A 103 17.43 9.88 14.25
C LYS A 103 17.58 9.04 12.99
N ARG A 104 17.15 7.77 13.03
CA ARG A 104 17.23 6.83 11.91
C ARG A 104 16.42 7.32 10.70
N VAL A 105 15.14 7.60 10.88
CA VAL A 105 14.23 8.08 9.84
C VAL A 105 14.74 9.38 9.24
N THR A 106 15.14 10.35 10.07
CA THR A 106 15.72 11.61 9.59
C THR A 106 16.95 11.39 8.73
N ASN A 107 17.87 10.52 9.15
CA ASN A 107 19.06 10.18 8.38
C ASN A 107 18.73 9.46 7.06
N LEU A 108 17.68 8.62 7.05
CA LEU A 108 17.23 7.95 5.82
C LEU A 108 16.64 8.95 4.83
N PHE A 109 15.87 9.95 5.30
CA PHE A 109 15.42 11.04 4.44
C PHE A 109 16.58 11.89 3.91
N ALA A 110 17.53 12.25 4.77
CA ALA A 110 18.70 13.05 4.39
C ALA A 110 19.58 12.34 3.35
N SER A 111 19.78 11.03 3.49
CA SER A 111 20.61 10.23 2.57
C SER A 111 19.86 9.67 1.36
N ALA A 112 18.55 9.93 1.22
CA ALA A 112 17.71 9.33 0.19
C ALA A 112 18.22 9.62 -1.23
N LYS A 113 18.52 10.88 -1.54
CA LYS A 113 18.99 11.30 -2.86
C LYS A 113 20.30 10.63 -3.24
N GLU A 114 21.26 10.62 -2.32
CA GLU A 114 22.58 10.00 -2.51
C GLU A 114 22.45 8.48 -2.75
N LYS A 115 21.56 7.81 -2.01
CA LYS A 115 21.30 6.38 -2.15
C LYS A 115 20.37 6.03 -3.32
N GLY A 116 19.94 7.02 -4.10
CA GLY A 116 19.10 6.81 -5.29
C GLY A 116 17.64 6.47 -4.98
N VAL A 117 17.12 6.91 -3.84
CA VAL A 117 15.69 6.91 -3.52
C VAL A 117 15.10 8.27 -3.93
N LEU A 118 14.24 8.29 -4.94
CA LEU A 118 13.58 9.51 -5.39
C LEU A 118 12.37 9.81 -4.51
N ILE A 119 12.41 10.91 -3.75
CA ILE A 119 11.31 11.34 -2.88
C ILE A 119 10.47 12.40 -3.59
N GLU A 120 9.15 12.22 -3.58
CA GLU A 120 8.16 13.16 -4.11
C GLU A 120 7.20 13.58 -3.00
N ASN A 121 7.11 14.89 -2.72
CA ASN A 121 6.21 15.43 -1.69
C ASN A 121 4.78 15.61 -2.24
N ARG A 122 4.08 14.50 -2.43
CA ARG A 122 2.70 14.48 -2.92
C ARG A 122 1.99 13.18 -2.54
N GLU A 123 0.67 13.22 -2.64
CA GLU A 123 -0.18 12.03 -2.59
C GLU A 123 -0.16 11.25 -3.92
N LEU A 124 -0.46 9.96 -3.81
CA LEU A 124 -0.70 9.08 -4.96
C LEU A 124 -2.21 8.90 -5.15
N ARG A 125 -2.74 9.35 -6.29
CA ARG A 125 -4.18 9.32 -6.57
C ARG A 125 -4.64 7.97 -7.13
N LEU A 126 -5.91 7.61 -6.91
CA LEU A 126 -6.47 6.34 -7.38
C LEU A 126 -6.36 6.13 -8.90
N ALA A 127 -6.63 7.17 -9.69
CA ALA A 127 -6.49 7.11 -11.15
C ALA A 127 -5.04 6.85 -11.58
N GLU A 128 -4.07 7.45 -10.88
CA GLU A 128 -2.65 7.23 -11.13
C GLU A 128 -2.23 5.82 -10.73
N MET A 129 -2.68 5.32 -9.57
CA MET A 129 -2.44 3.92 -9.18
C MET A 129 -3.00 2.94 -10.21
N ALA A 130 -4.19 3.20 -10.75
CA ALA A 130 -4.81 2.35 -11.76
C ALA A 130 -3.96 2.35 -13.04
N ALA A 131 -3.49 3.51 -13.50
CA ALA A 131 -2.59 3.61 -14.65
C ALA A 131 -1.24 2.91 -14.41
N LEU A 132 -0.64 3.08 -13.23
CA LEU A 132 0.64 2.47 -12.87
C LEU A 132 0.55 0.94 -12.83
N THR A 133 -0.54 0.41 -12.30
CA THR A 133 -0.77 -1.06 -12.22
C THR A 133 -1.15 -1.67 -13.55
N ALA A 134 -1.91 -0.97 -14.40
CA ALA A 134 -2.31 -1.46 -15.72
C ALA A 134 -1.12 -1.62 -16.68
N ASN A 135 -0.12 -0.73 -16.57
CA ASN A 135 1.00 -0.69 -17.52
C ASN A 135 2.10 -1.73 -17.24
N GLY A 136 1.99 -2.55 -16.17
CA GLY A 136 2.94 -3.62 -15.84
C GLY A 136 4.37 -3.18 -15.44
N GLY A 137 4.74 -1.91 -15.64
CA GLY A 137 6.08 -1.38 -15.35
C GLY A 137 6.32 -0.96 -13.92
N HIS A 138 5.33 -1.05 -13.02
CA HIS A 138 5.44 -0.60 -11.64
C HIS A 138 4.82 -1.59 -10.67
N SER A 139 5.47 -1.77 -9.52
CA SER A 139 4.87 -2.37 -8.33
C SER A 139 4.65 -1.28 -7.29
N LEU A 140 3.53 -1.35 -6.58
CA LEU A 140 3.15 -0.35 -5.58
C LEU A 140 3.08 -1.01 -4.21
N ILE A 141 3.83 -0.46 -3.24
CA ILE A 141 3.57 -0.67 -1.81
C ILE A 141 2.87 0.58 -1.30
N VAL A 142 1.76 0.39 -0.60
CA VAL A 142 1.01 1.49 0.01
C VAL A 142 0.83 1.25 1.50
N LEU A 143 0.91 2.33 2.27
CA LEU A 143 0.53 2.35 3.68
C LEU A 143 -0.97 2.64 3.76
N VAL A 144 -1.72 1.75 4.38
CA VAL A 144 -3.17 1.85 4.56
C VAL A 144 -3.54 1.74 6.03
N ASP A 145 -4.74 2.20 6.36
CA ASP A 145 -5.35 1.92 7.65
C ASP A 145 -5.94 0.50 7.62
N ARG A 146 -5.32 -0.41 8.38
CA ARG A 146 -5.76 -1.81 8.47
C ARG A 146 -7.21 -1.93 8.90
N THR A 147 -7.71 -1.00 9.72
CA THR A 147 -9.10 -1.05 10.19
C THR A 147 -10.09 -0.89 9.03
N LYS A 148 -9.69 -0.20 7.95
CA LYS A 148 -10.54 0.04 6.78
C LYS A 148 -10.46 -1.08 5.73
N LEU A 149 -9.60 -2.08 5.93
CA LEU A 149 -9.45 -3.19 4.99
C LEU A 149 -10.60 -4.19 5.12
N ILE A 150 -11.32 -4.39 4.02
CA ILE A 150 -12.42 -5.33 3.91
C ILE A 150 -12.02 -6.41 2.91
N CYS A 151 -12.07 -7.67 3.33
CA CYS A 151 -11.85 -8.84 2.48
C CYS A 151 -13.22 -9.44 2.12
N PRO A 152 -13.75 -9.22 0.89
CA PRO A 152 -15.05 -9.78 0.50
C PRO A 152 -15.09 -11.31 0.56
N LEU A 153 -13.96 -11.96 0.27
CA LEU A 153 -13.83 -13.43 0.35
C LEU A 153 -13.92 -13.95 1.78
N CYS A 154 -13.50 -13.15 2.76
CA CYS A 154 -13.47 -13.52 4.17
C CYS A 154 -14.83 -13.26 4.84
N ILE A 155 -15.56 -12.24 4.36
CA ILE A 155 -16.85 -11.80 4.91
C ILE A 155 -18.03 -12.56 4.28
N GLY A 156 -17.83 -13.12 3.07
CA GLY A 156 -18.90 -13.78 2.31
C GLY A 156 -20.04 -12.82 1.96
N ASP A 157 -21.22 -13.35 1.64
CA ASP A 157 -22.41 -12.57 1.27
C ASP A 157 -23.17 -12.00 2.49
N SER A 158 -22.51 -11.75 3.62
CA SER A 158 -23.16 -11.25 4.85
C SER A 158 -23.38 -9.74 4.76
N PRO A 159 -24.58 -9.24 4.38
CA PRO A 159 -24.76 -7.84 3.96
C PRO A 159 -24.62 -6.84 5.12
N GLY A 160 -24.67 -7.31 6.37
CA GLY A 160 -24.50 -6.50 7.56
C GLY A 160 -23.10 -6.52 8.20
N LEU A 161 -22.24 -7.49 7.84
CA LEU A 161 -20.94 -7.63 8.51
C LEU A 161 -19.94 -6.58 8.00
N ALA A 162 -19.92 -6.31 6.69
CA ALA A 162 -19.09 -5.25 6.11
C ALA A 162 -19.46 -3.86 6.67
N ALA A 163 -20.76 -3.56 6.80
CA ALA A 163 -21.25 -2.31 7.37
C ALA A 163 -20.85 -2.16 8.85
N LYS A 164 -21.00 -3.23 9.65
CA LYS A 164 -20.56 -3.25 11.07
C LYS A 164 -19.04 -3.08 11.22
N ILE A 165 -18.25 -3.72 10.35
CA ILE A 165 -16.79 -3.53 10.32
C ILE A 165 -16.46 -2.07 10.00
N GLN A 166 -17.11 -1.49 8.99
CA GLN A 166 -16.88 -0.10 8.60
C GLN A 166 -17.25 0.88 9.72
N GLU A 167 -18.38 0.67 10.41
CA GLU A 167 -18.79 1.47 11.56
C GLU A 167 -17.82 1.33 12.73
N PHE A 168 -17.41 0.11 13.07
CA PHE A 168 -16.43 -0.16 14.12
C PHE A 168 -15.09 0.53 13.83
N SER A 169 -14.61 0.48 12.59
CA SER A 169 -13.34 1.09 12.18
C SER A 169 -13.34 2.62 12.27
N ARG A 170 -14.50 3.29 12.13
CA ARG A 170 -14.60 4.75 12.35
C ARG A 170 -14.29 5.17 13.78
N THR A 171 -14.40 4.25 14.73
CA THR A 171 -14.13 4.51 16.15
C THR A 171 -12.69 4.18 16.58
N LYS A 172 -11.89 3.61 15.67
CA LYS A 172 -10.53 3.17 15.96
C LYS A 172 -9.51 4.22 15.55
N THR A 173 -8.42 4.25 16.30
CA THR A 173 -7.22 4.96 15.91
C THR A 173 -6.60 4.30 14.68
N PHE A 174 -5.92 5.09 13.86
CA PHE A 174 -5.21 4.60 12.67
C PHE A 174 -4.24 3.47 13.05
N ILE A 175 -4.36 2.33 12.38
CA ILE A 175 -3.41 1.22 12.50
C ILE A 175 -2.77 1.01 11.13
N GLY A 176 -1.52 1.45 10.99
CA GLY A 176 -0.78 1.34 9.73
C GLY A 176 -0.55 -0.11 9.31
N HIS A 177 -0.73 -0.40 8.03
CA HIS A 177 -0.40 -1.70 7.43
C HIS A 177 0.07 -1.51 5.98
N PHE A 178 1.13 -2.22 5.60
CA PHE A 178 1.66 -2.17 4.24
C PHE A 178 1.07 -3.29 3.40
N VAL A 179 0.65 -2.95 2.19
CA VAL A 179 0.13 -3.90 1.21
C VAL A 179 0.75 -3.66 -0.17
N VAL A 180 0.83 -4.71 -0.97
CA VAL A 180 1.18 -4.62 -2.39
C VAL A 180 -0.09 -4.48 -3.24
N VAL A 181 -0.14 -3.46 -4.09
CA VAL A 181 -1.25 -3.27 -5.04
C VAL A 181 -0.90 -3.92 -6.36
N VAL A 182 -1.67 -4.94 -6.73
CA VAL A 182 -1.52 -5.69 -8.00
C VAL A 182 -2.56 -5.30 -9.06
N GLY A 183 -3.53 -4.47 -8.69
CA GLY A 183 -4.56 -3.98 -9.61
C GLY A 183 -5.65 -3.17 -8.89
N ILE A 184 -6.33 -2.32 -9.66
CA ILE A 184 -7.48 -1.54 -9.23
C ILE A 184 -8.65 -1.87 -10.14
N ALA A 185 -9.77 -2.28 -9.56
CA ALA A 185 -10.98 -2.47 -10.34
C ALA A 185 -11.71 -1.14 -10.54
N PRO A 186 -12.38 -0.97 -11.70
CA PRO A 186 -13.31 0.13 -11.86
C PRO A 186 -14.43 0.02 -10.82
N PRO A 187 -14.99 1.15 -10.37
CA PRO A 187 -16.18 1.13 -9.54
C PRO A 187 -17.29 0.36 -10.27
N PRO A 188 -18.14 -0.39 -9.54
CA PRO A 188 -19.28 -1.05 -10.15
C PRO A 188 -20.13 0.01 -10.88
N PRO A 189 -20.69 -0.31 -12.06
CA PRO A 189 -21.59 0.60 -12.74
C PRO A 189 -22.72 1.00 -11.78
N HIS A 190 -23.00 2.30 -11.70
CA HIS A 190 -24.12 2.78 -10.87
C HIS A 190 -25.37 1.98 -11.22
N PRO A 191 -26.13 1.48 -10.23
CA PRO A 191 -27.44 0.91 -10.52
C PRO A 191 -28.26 1.96 -11.28
N PRO A 192 -29.03 1.57 -12.31
CA PRO A 192 -29.81 2.52 -13.08
C PRO A 192 -30.64 3.37 -12.12
N LYS A 193 -30.54 4.70 -12.24
CA LYS A 193 -31.32 5.64 -11.43
C LYS A 193 -32.78 5.23 -11.55
N ARG A 194 -33.34 4.66 -10.47
CA ARG A 194 -34.77 4.37 -10.40
C ARG A 194 -35.45 5.74 -10.45
N ASN A 195 -36.08 6.05 -11.59
CA ASN A 195 -36.81 7.31 -11.79
C ASN A 195 -37.96 7.35 -10.78
N ARG A 196 -37.71 7.90 -9.59
CA ARG A 196 -38.77 8.41 -8.71
C ARG A 196 -39.09 9.82 -9.19
N LYS A 197 -39.86 9.91 -10.28
CA LYS A 197 -40.72 11.08 -10.49
C LYS A 197 -41.91 10.93 -9.55
N ASN A 198 -42.23 12.02 -8.85
CA ASN A 198 -43.31 12.22 -7.88
C ASN A 198 -42.85 12.07 -6.41
N ASP A 199 -42.22 13.12 -5.88
CA ASP A 199 -42.90 13.89 -4.83
C ASP A 199 -42.28 15.29 -4.70
N HIS A 200 -43.14 16.26 -4.42
CA HIS A 200 -42.87 17.69 -4.39
C HIS A 200 -42.06 18.12 -3.15
N GLY A 201 -41.24 19.16 -3.31
CA GLY A 201 -40.97 20.10 -2.22
C GLY A 201 -39.51 20.26 -1.76
N ILE A 202 -39.00 21.47 -2.02
CA ILE A 202 -38.05 22.26 -1.23
C ILE A 202 -36.54 21.95 -1.40
N SER A 203 -35.89 22.95 -1.97
CA SER A 203 -34.46 23.18 -2.13
C SER A 203 -33.70 23.34 -0.81
N ASN A 204 -32.50 22.75 -0.72
CA ASN A 204 -31.32 23.41 -0.14
C ASN A 204 -30.03 22.73 -0.65
N PRO A 205 -28.96 23.44 -1.06
CA PRO A 205 -27.73 22.82 -1.51
C PRO A 205 -26.81 22.57 -0.30
N THR A 206 -27.03 21.48 0.42
CA THR A 206 -26.12 21.03 1.47
C THR A 206 -24.97 20.24 0.86
N ARG A 207 -23.87 20.97 0.61
CA ARG A 207 -22.48 20.60 0.91
C ARG A 207 -22.23 19.08 0.96
N ALA A 208 -21.79 18.50 -0.16
CA ALA A 208 -21.26 17.15 -0.16
C ALA A 208 -20.06 17.07 0.80
N PRO A 209 -20.01 16.11 1.73
CA PRO A 209 -18.89 15.96 2.63
C PRO A 209 -17.65 15.57 1.84
N THR A 210 -16.64 16.43 1.90
CA THR A 210 -15.25 16.11 1.56
C THR A 210 -14.75 15.05 2.55
N HIS A 211 -14.90 13.77 2.20
CA HIS A 211 -14.32 12.68 2.97
C HIS A 211 -12.85 12.48 2.57
N PRO A 212 -11.89 12.47 3.52
CA PRO A 212 -10.50 12.18 3.22
C PRO A 212 -10.31 10.67 2.99
N PHE A 213 -10.04 10.34 1.73
CA PHE A 213 -9.39 9.14 1.21
C PHE A 213 -9.97 7.77 1.59
N ASP A 214 -10.67 7.23 0.60
CA ASP A 214 -11.20 5.88 0.53
C ASP A 214 -10.44 5.12 -0.58
N VAL A 215 -9.35 4.44 -0.24
CA VAL A 215 -8.61 3.57 -1.19
C VAL A 215 -9.27 2.19 -1.22
N HIS A 216 -9.95 1.89 -2.34
CA HIS A 216 -10.78 0.70 -2.52
C HIS A 216 -10.13 -0.36 -3.43
N LEU A 217 -10.36 -1.62 -3.03
CA LEU A 217 -9.68 -2.86 -3.42
C LEU A 217 -10.37 -3.58 -4.60
N ARG A 218 -9.64 -4.46 -5.31
CA ARG A 218 -10.23 -5.72 -5.81
C ARG A 218 -9.21 -6.85 -5.99
N ALA A 219 -9.61 -8.03 -5.52
CA ALA A 219 -8.97 -9.31 -5.77
C ALA A 219 -9.20 -9.81 -7.21
N ALA A 220 -8.15 -10.31 -7.86
CA ALA A 220 -8.30 -11.06 -9.10
C ALA A 220 -8.90 -12.45 -8.82
N ARG A 221 -9.97 -12.81 -9.54
CA ARG A 221 -10.44 -14.20 -9.64
C ARG A 221 -9.49 -14.98 -10.57
N ARG A 222 -9.28 -16.25 -10.23
CA ARG A 222 -8.79 -17.28 -11.15
C ARG A 222 -9.84 -17.48 -12.25
N ASN A 223 -9.50 -17.18 -13.50
CA ASN A 223 -10.22 -17.74 -14.64
C ASN A 223 -9.82 -19.21 -14.76
N GLY A 224 -10.65 -20.09 -14.21
CA GLY A 224 -10.66 -21.51 -14.55
C GLY A 224 -11.84 -21.77 -15.47
N GLY A 225 -11.68 -21.48 -16.75
CA GLY A 225 -12.66 -21.76 -17.80
C GLY A 225 -12.00 -22.43 -18.99
N GLY A 226 -12.14 -23.75 -19.05
CA GLY A 226 -12.38 -24.52 -20.28
C GLY A 226 -11.29 -24.64 -21.34
N GLY A 227 -10.73 -25.85 -21.42
CA GLY A 227 -10.26 -26.52 -22.64
C GLY A 227 -9.95 -27.96 -22.24
N GLY A 228 -10.56 -29.03 -22.75
CA GLY A 228 -11.20 -29.24 -24.04
C GLY A 228 -10.28 -30.05 -24.94
N GLY A 229 -10.49 -31.38 -25.00
CA GLY A 229 -10.04 -32.25 -26.09
C GLY A 229 -8.79 -33.10 -25.82
N GLY A 230 -8.97 -34.43 -25.86
CA GLY A 230 -7.92 -35.46 -25.83
C GLY A 230 -8.39 -36.71 -25.12
#